data_AF-A0A2V7JKX4-F1
#
_entry.id   AF-A0A2V7JKX4-F1
#
_cell.length_a   1.000
_cell.length_b   1.000
_cell.length_c   1.000
_cell.angle_alpha   90.00
_cell.angle_beta   90.00
_cell.angle_gamma   90.00
#
_symmetry.space_group_name_H-M   'P 1'
#
loop_
_entity.id
_entity.type
_entity.pdbx_description
1 polymer ?
#
loop_
_entity_poly.entity_id
_entity_poly.type
_entity_poly.pdbx_seq_one_letter_code
_entity_poly.pdbx_strand_id
1 'polypeptide(L)'
;MLPKQRPRVPERWAYAYELDPPQPEPRFGKVKMLLRRARLAARRNGRLWTGEIVMEAQITHILVVTDDPDEVRAVDRAIATELKRLKMDFAITGPARVSLPRVTPRRRSG
;
A
#
# COMPACT_ATOMS: atom_id res chain seq x y z
N MET A 1 20.94 22.93 27.29
CA MET A 1 19.77 22.05 27.18
C MET A 1 19.52 21.77 25.71
N LEU A 2 19.71 20.53 25.24
CA LEU A 2 19.35 20.17 23.87
C LEU A 2 17.82 20.08 23.77
N PRO A 3 17.18 20.68 22.74
CA PRO A 3 15.74 20.56 22.58
C PRO A 3 15.39 19.08 22.38
N LYS A 4 14.51 18.56 23.23
CA LYS A 4 13.93 17.22 23.06
C LYS A 4 13.28 17.18 21.68
N GLN A 5 13.89 16.45 20.75
CA GLN A 5 13.30 16.20 19.43
C GLN A 5 11.89 15.65 19.67
N ARG A 6 10.87 16.38 19.20
CA ARG A 6 9.51 15.87 19.17
C ARG A 6 9.55 14.55 18.40
N PRO A 7 8.86 13.48 18.85
CA PRO A 7 8.82 12.23 18.10
C PRO A 7 8.35 12.54 16.68
N ARG A 8 9.25 12.38 15.71
CA ARG A 8 8.93 12.57 14.29
C ARG A 8 7.88 11.52 13.97
N VAL A 9 6.65 11.94 13.70
CA VAL A 9 5.63 11.01 13.21
C VAL A 9 6.21 10.39 11.94
N PRO A 10 6.27 9.06 11.82
CA PRO A 10 6.81 8.43 10.61
C PRO A 10 6.06 9.01 9.41
N GLU A 11 6.79 9.63 8.49
CA GLU A 11 6.21 10.13 7.24
C GLU A 11 5.67 8.91 6.50
N ARG A 12 4.38 8.94 6.14
CA ARG A 12 3.74 7.87 5.41
C ARG A 12 3.35 8.38 4.04
N TRP A 13 3.40 7.49 3.07
CA TRP A 13 3.10 7.75 1.68
C TRP A 13 2.06 6.76 1.21
N ALA A 14 1.13 7.21 0.39
CA ALA A 14 0.14 6.36 -0.25
C ALA A 14 0.15 6.57 -1.77
N TYR A 15 -0.07 5.49 -2.51
CA TYR A 15 -0.28 5.50 -3.95
C TYR A 15 -1.17 4.32 -4.34
N ALA A 16 -1.69 4.34 -5.56
CA ALA A 16 -2.65 3.38 -6.05
C ALA A 16 -2.28 2.87 -7.45
N TYR A 17 -2.56 1.59 -7.69
CA TYR A 17 -2.78 1.08 -9.04
C TYR A 17 -4.26 1.20 -9.35
N GLU A 18 -4.62 1.89 -10.42
CA GLU A 18 -5.98 2.04 -10.90
C GLU A 18 -6.18 1.12 -12.10
N LEU A 19 -7.18 0.24 -12.03
CA LEU A 19 -7.52 -0.70 -13.11
C LEU A 19 -8.91 -0.37 -13.66
N ASP A 20 -8.94 -0.02 -14.94
CA ASP A 20 -10.14 0.26 -15.74
C ASP A 20 -10.04 -0.56 -17.05
N PRO A 21 -10.97 -1.51 -17.33
CA PRO A 21 -12.20 -1.80 -16.59
C PRO A 21 -11.96 -2.51 -15.24
N PRO A 22 -12.93 -2.46 -14.30
CA PRO A 22 -12.83 -3.16 -13.03
C PRO A 22 -12.68 -4.66 -13.25
N GLN A 23 -11.84 -5.30 -12.44
CA GLN A 23 -11.46 -6.69 -12.64
C GLN A 23 -12.12 -7.59 -11.59
N PRO A 24 -12.57 -8.80 -11.96
CA PRO A 24 -13.18 -9.71 -11.00
C PRO A 24 -12.15 -10.24 -9.99
N GLU A 25 -12.58 -10.35 -8.73
CA GLU A 25 -11.74 -10.73 -7.58
C GLU A 25 -10.84 -11.96 -7.81
N PRO A 26 -11.31 -13.06 -8.45
CA PRO A 26 -10.50 -14.26 -8.63
C PRO A 26 -9.20 -14.04 -9.43
N ARG A 27 -9.14 -13.01 -10.28
CA ARG A 27 -7.93 -12.73 -11.08
C ARG A 27 -6.76 -12.23 -10.22
N PHE A 28 -7.02 -11.78 -9.00
CA PHE A 28 -6.02 -11.16 -8.14
C PHE A 28 -5.27 -12.13 -7.21
N GLY A 29 -5.48 -13.45 -7.32
CA GLY A 29 -4.84 -14.41 -6.41
C GLY A 29 -3.33 -14.24 -6.27
N LYS A 30 -2.63 -14.05 -7.40
CA LYS A 30 -1.17 -13.82 -7.39
C LYS A 30 -0.79 -12.42 -6.90
N VAL A 31 -1.58 -11.40 -7.20
CA VAL A 31 -1.38 -10.04 -6.66
C VAL A 31 -1.52 -10.06 -5.14
N LYS A 32 -2.59 -10.64 -4.59
CA LYS A 32 -2.79 -10.81 -3.13
C LYS A 32 -1.61 -11.52 -2.46
N MET A 33 -1.04 -12.54 -3.11
CA MET A 33 0.16 -13.22 -2.64
C MET A 33 1.39 -12.29 -2.59
N LEU A 34 1.61 -11.48 -3.63
CA LEU A 34 2.69 -10.50 -3.68
C LEU A 34 2.54 -9.45 -2.57
N LEU A 35 1.34 -8.90 -2.38
CA LEU A 35 1.05 -7.94 -1.31
C LEU A 35 1.37 -8.55 0.06
N ARG A 36 0.94 -9.80 0.32
CA ARG A 36 1.26 -10.50 1.57
C ARG A 36 2.77 -10.67 1.79
N ARG A 37 3.52 -11.02 0.74
CA ARG A 37 4.99 -11.18 0.83
C ARG A 37 5.68 -9.86 1.13
N ALA A 38 5.30 -8.78 0.46
CA ALA A 38 5.85 -7.45 0.69
C ALA A 38 5.60 -6.97 2.13
N ARG A 39 4.37 -7.17 2.64
CA ARG A 39 4.05 -6.85 4.04
C ARG A 39 4.90 -7.63 5.03
N LEU A 40 5.15 -8.92 4.78
CA LEU A 40 6.02 -9.73 5.64
C LEU A 40 7.48 -9.28 5.58
N ALA A 41 7.99 -8.93 4.39
CA ALA A 41 9.35 -8.44 4.22
C ALA A 41 9.57 -7.10 4.94
N ALA A 42 8.66 -6.14 4.77
CA ALA A 42 8.73 -4.86 5.45
C ALA A 42 8.70 -5.02 6.97
N ARG A 43 7.79 -5.86 7.50
CA ARG A 43 7.72 -6.16 8.93
C ARG A 43 9.02 -6.74 9.48
N ARG A 44 9.69 -7.63 8.74
CA ARG A 44 10.99 -8.20 9.15
C ARG A 44 12.08 -7.13 9.27
N ASN A 45 12.02 -6.09 8.45
CA ASN A 45 12.98 -4.99 8.44
C ASN A 45 12.57 -3.82 9.35
N GLY A 46 11.51 -3.97 10.16
CA GLY A 46 10.99 -2.89 11.00
C GLY A 46 10.35 -1.73 10.22
N ARG A 47 9.98 -1.96 8.95
CA ARG A 47 9.42 -0.96 8.02
C ARG A 47 7.90 -1.08 7.93
N LEU A 48 7.26 0.04 7.59
CA LEU A 48 5.84 0.09 7.26
C LEU A 48 5.63 -0.17 5.76
N TRP A 49 4.91 -1.24 5.46
CA TRP A 49 4.34 -1.46 4.14
C TRP A 49 3.01 -2.20 4.29
N THR A 50 1.98 -1.70 3.62
CA THR A 50 0.72 -2.43 3.43
C THR A 50 0.19 -2.19 2.04
N GLY A 51 -0.44 -3.20 1.47
CA GLY A 51 -1.05 -3.17 0.15
C GLY A 51 -2.38 -3.89 0.20
N GLU A 52 -3.43 -3.28 -0.34
CA GLU A 52 -4.78 -3.81 -0.29
C GLU A 52 -5.50 -3.58 -1.61
N ILE A 53 -6.36 -4.52 -2.00
CA ILE A 53 -7.16 -4.42 -3.21
C ILE A 53 -8.55 -3.94 -2.79
N VAL A 54 -8.95 -2.79 -3.31
CA VAL A 54 -10.27 -2.21 -3.11
C VAL A 54 -11.02 -2.30 -4.43
N MET A 55 -12.10 -3.07 -4.43
CA MET A 55 -12.96 -3.20 -5.60
C MET A 55 -14.15 -2.26 -5.45
N GLU A 56 -14.30 -1.33 -6.38
CA GLU A 56 -15.48 -0.48 -6.50
C GLU A 56 -16.26 -0.84 -7.77
N ALA A 57 -17.51 -0.39 -7.87
CA ALA A 57 -18.39 -0.74 -8.98
C ALA A 57 -17.83 -0.33 -10.36
N GLN A 58 -16.99 0.70 -10.41
CA GLN A 58 -16.49 1.28 -11.65
C GLN A 58 -14.97 1.13 -11.85
N ILE A 59 -14.22 0.83 -10.80
CA ILE A 59 -12.75 0.74 -10.90
C ILE A 59 -12.21 -0.19 -9.81
N THR A 60 -11.08 -0.86 -10.08
CA THR A 60 -10.36 -1.60 -9.05
C THR A 60 -9.09 -0.88 -8.67
N HIS A 61 -8.89 -0.65 -7.37
CA HIS A 61 -7.69 -0.04 -6.83
C HIS A 61 -6.81 -1.08 -6.13
N ILE A 62 -5.50 -0.98 -6.29
CA ILE A 62 -4.53 -1.57 -5.36
C ILE A 62 -3.89 -0.42 -4.59
N LEU A 63 -4.31 -0.21 -3.35
CA LEU A 63 -3.80 0.85 -2.48
C LEU A 63 -2.56 0.38 -1.76
N VAL A 64 -1.48 1.15 -1.83
CA VAL A 64 -0.24 0.89 -1.10
C VAL A 64 0.02 2.03 -0.12
N VAL A 65 0.41 1.69 1.11
CA VAL A 65 0.92 2.64 2.11
C VAL A 65 2.30 2.19 2.58
N THR A 66 3.27 3.08 2.51
CA THR A 66 4.67 2.82 2.87
C THR A 66 5.31 3.98 3.64
N ASP A 67 6.36 3.70 4.40
CA ASP A 67 7.23 4.72 4.98
C ASP A 67 8.34 5.22 4.03
N ASP A 68 8.53 4.57 2.86
CA ASP A 68 9.53 4.96 1.86
C ASP A 68 9.09 4.57 0.45
N PRO A 69 8.61 5.53 -0.35
CA PRO A 69 8.11 5.26 -1.69
C PRO A 69 9.21 4.90 -2.69
N ASP A 70 10.48 5.20 -2.41
CA ASP A 70 11.59 4.92 -3.32
C ASP A 70 12.14 3.50 -3.16
N GLU A 71 12.12 2.95 -1.94
CA GLU A 71 12.59 1.60 -1.64
C GLU A 71 11.60 0.51 -2.11
N VAL A 72 10.34 0.86 -2.38
CA VAL A 72 9.26 -0.08 -2.77
C VAL A 72 9.28 -0.48 -4.26
N ARG A 73 10.18 0.11 -5.05
CA ARG A 73 10.31 -0.13 -6.51
C ARG A 73 10.40 -1.60 -6.91
N ALA A 74 10.95 -2.47 -6.07
CA ALA A 74 11.03 -3.91 -6.37
C ALA A 74 9.65 -4.61 -6.30
N VAL A 75 8.83 -4.26 -5.30
CA VAL A 75 7.47 -4.78 -5.15
C VAL A 75 6.59 -4.24 -6.28
N ASP A 76 6.75 -2.97 -6.63
CA ASP A 76 6.00 -2.35 -7.71
C ASP A 76 6.25 -3.00 -9.06
N ARG A 77 7.53 -3.29 -9.37
CA ARG A 77 7.88 -4.03 -10.59
C ARG A 77 7.21 -5.40 -10.63
N ALA A 78 7.17 -6.11 -9.51
CA ALA A 78 6.53 -7.42 -9.45
C ALA A 78 5.00 -7.34 -9.64
N ILE A 79 4.34 -6.36 -9.03
CA ILE A 79 2.91 -6.11 -9.22
C ILE A 79 2.62 -5.73 -10.68
N ALA A 80 3.32 -4.72 -11.21
CA ALA A 80 3.16 -4.25 -12.58
C ALA A 80 3.40 -5.37 -13.62
N THR A 81 4.42 -6.22 -13.39
CA THR A 81 4.68 -7.37 -14.27
C THR A 81 3.51 -8.35 -14.26
N GLU A 82 2.95 -8.64 -13.10
CA GLU A 82 1.81 -9.54 -12.98
C GLU A 82 0.54 -8.96 -13.61
N LEU A 83 0.26 -7.66 -13.41
CA LEU A 83 -0.86 -6.97 -14.06
C LEU A 83 -0.74 -7.00 -15.59
N LYS A 84 0.44 -6.73 -16.13
CA LYS A 84 0.72 -6.86 -17.58
C LYS A 84 0.52 -8.28 -18.07
N ARG A 85 0.99 -9.29 -17.32
CA ARG A 85 0.80 -10.72 -17.64
C ARG A 85 -0.68 -11.08 -17.70
N LEU A 86 -1.50 -10.49 -16.83
CA LEU A 86 -2.95 -10.68 -16.80
C LEU A 86 -3.70 -9.88 -17.87
N LYS A 87 -2.99 -9.10 -18.71
CA LYS A 87 -3.57 -8.20 -19.71
C LYS A 87 -4.57 -7.21 -19.10
N MET A 88 -4.21 -6.68 -17.93
CA MET A 88 -4.99 -5.64 -17.28
C MET A 88 -4.37 -4.30 -17.63
N ASP A 89 -5.18 -3.39 -18.13
CA ASP A 89 -4.79 -1.99 -18.26
C ASP A 89 -4.80 -1.34 -16.88
N PHE A 90 -3.76 -0.56 -16.60
CA PHE A 90 -3.62 0.12 -15.31
C PHE A 90 -2.85 1.42 -15.42
N ALA A 91 -3.18 2.35 -14.52
CA ALA A 91 -2.38 3.52 -14.20
C ALA A 91 -1.80 3.40 -12.78
N ILE A 92 -0.71 4.12 -12.49
CA ILE A 92 -0.15 4.23 -11.15
C ILE A 92 -0.16 5.70 -10.76
N THR A 93 -0.75 6.02 -9.61
CA THR A 93 -0.70 7.38 -9.06
C THR A 93 0.67 7.67 -8.44
N GLY A 94 1.06 8.94 -8.41
CA GLY A 94 2.27 9.35 -7.71
C GLY A 94 2.13 9.19 -6.19
N PRO A 95 3.24 8.93 -5.45
CA PRO A 95 3.19 8.84 -4.00
C PRO A 95 2.78 10.18 -3.38
N ALA A 96 1.68 10.16 -2.64
CA ALA A 96 1.18 11.30 -1.88
C ALA A 96 1.47 11.11 -0.39
N ARG A 97 1.96 12.15 0.28
CA ARG A 97 2.14 12.13 1.75
C ARG A 97 0.78 12.00 2.42
N VAL A 98 0.66 11.07 3.37
CA VAL A 98 -0.54 10.87 4.17
C VAL A 98 -0.24 11.06 5.66
N SER A 99 -1.03 11.92 6.29
CA SER A 99 -1.05 12.06 7.75
C SER A 99 -2.21 11.22 8.27
N LEU A 100 -1.91 10.06 8.86
CA LEU A 100 -2.97 9.27 9.50
C LEU A 100 -3.32 9.91 10.86
N PRO A 101 -4.60 10.13 11.15
CA PRO A 101 -5.01 10.62 12.47
C PRO A 101 -4.50 9.66 13.53
N ARG A 102 -4.05 10.20 14.67
CA ARG A 102 -3.70 9.37 15.82
C ARG A 102 -4.97 8.67 16.29
N VAL A 103 -5.13 7.39 15.95
CA VAL A 103 -6.20 6.56 16.51
C VAL A 103 -5.83 6.33 17.98
N THR A 104 -6.40 7.13 18.88
CA THR A 104 -6.41 6.79 20.30
C THR A 104 -7.21 5.50 20.47
N PRO A 105 -6.63 4.43 21.06
CA PRO A 105 -7.38 3.21 21.32
C PRO A 105 -8.58 3.57 22.20
N ARG A 106 -9.78 3.48 21.63
CA ARG A 106 -11.03 3.69 22.34
C ARG A 106 -11.09 2.62 23.43
N ARG A 107 -10.94 3.02 24.70
CA ARG A 107 -11.19 2.14 25.85
C ARG A 107 -12.56 1.50 25.63
N ARG A 108 -12.62 0.17 25.56
CA ARG A 108 -13.88 -0.55 25.72
C ARG A 108 -14.34 -0.28 27.16
N SER A 109 -15.40 0.48 27.31
CA SER A 109 -16.18 0.50 28.56
C SER A 109 -16.83 -0.87 28.68
N GLY A 110 -16.67 -1.49 29.86
CA GLY A 110 -17.20 -2.80 30.20
C GLY A 110 -18.71 -2.84 30.36
#